data_AF-H0EQ11-F1
#
_entry.id   AF-H0EQ11-F1
#
_cell.length_a   1.000
_cell.length_b   1.000
_cell.length_c   1.000
_cell.angle_alpha   90.00
_cell.angle_beta   90.00
_cell.angle_gamma   90.00
#
_symmetry.space_group_name_H-M   'P 1'
#
loop_
_entity.id
_entity.type
_entity.pdbx_description
1 polymer ?
#
loop_
_entity_poly.entity_id
_entity_poly.type
_entity_poly.pdbx_seq_one_letter_code
_entity_poly.pdbx_strand_id
1 'polypeptide(L)'
;MYNEEDDLFARTMSGVFQNIEYMCSMKGQHNGLWGKDGWKNIVVCVISDGRAKINPRTRAVLTALGAYQHGVARQKVNDKKVTAHIYEYTTKVGIQIKRGVVETRPGMEVPVQLLFCLKEENQKKINSHRWAIQAFGEALQPSVVCLLDAGTRPGKDSIYQLWRAFELNPKCAGACGEIKAMLDGGKKLLNPLVATQNFEYKMSNILDKPMESAFGFISVLPGAFSAYRFIALQNDKKGEGPLEKYFDGEKHHLDAGIFTKNMYLAEDRILCFELVAKRNSSWVLTYVSSATGETDVPEQMVELIKQRRRWLNGSFFAAVYALVHFYQIFRSSHSMLRKMMFLIEFAYQAIIFLDPWHIVTSPITR
;
A
#
# COMPACT_ATOMS: atom_id res chain seq x y z
N MET A 1 -6.75 -4.70 -7.12
CA MET A 1 -7.17 -4.29 -8.49
C MET A 1 -8.70 -4.31 -8.55
N TYR A 2 -9.28 -3.35 -9.26
CA TYR A 2 -10.70 -3.26 -9.55
C TYR A 2 -10.97 -3.52 -11.04
N ASN A 3 -10.74 -2.51 -11.89
CA ASN A 3 -11.00 -2.54 -13.33
C ASN A 3 -9.83 -1.99 -14.16
N GLU A 4 -8.63 -1.93 -13.58
CA GLU A 4 -7.42 -1.43 -14.24
C GLU A 4 -7.14 -2.24 -15.51
N GLU A 5 -6.64 -1.55 -16.54
CA GLU A 5 -6.25 -2.16 -17.80
C GLU A 5 -5.00 -3.04 -17.65
N ASP A 6 -4.73 -3.81 -18.70
CA ASP A 6 -3.64 -4.78 -18.72
C ASP A 6 -2.27 -4.10 -18.61
N ASP A 7 -2.09 -2.90 -19.16
CA ASP A 7 -0.83 -2.17 -19.07
C ASP A 7 -0.51 -1.74 -17.63
N LEU A 8 -1.50 -1.23 -16.87
CA LEU A 8 -1.33 -0.85 -15.46
C LEU A 8 -1.00 -2.07 -14.61
N PHE A 9 -1.71 -3.18 -14.83
CA PHE A 9 -1.43 -4.43 -14.13
C PHE A 9 -0.04 -5.01 -14.49
N ALA A 10 0.28 -5.07 -15.78
CA ALA A 10 1.56 -5.55 -16.29
C ALA A 10 2.73 -4.73 -15.76
N ARG A 11 2.56 -3.40 -15.65
CA ARG A 11 3.57 -2.48 -15.13
C ARG A 11 3.92 -2.81 -13.69
N THR A 12 2.92 -2.98 -12.85
CA THR A 12 3.07 -3.39 -11.45
C THR A 12 3.72 -4.77 -11.34
N MET A 13 3.15 -5.77 -12.04
CA MET A 13 3.63 -7.15 -11.97
C MET A 13 5.06 -7.32 -12.50
N SER A 14 5.43 -6.63 -13.58
CA SER A 14 6.79 -6.66 -14.11
C SER A 14 7.80 -6.12 -13.09
N GLY A 15 7.46 -5.04 -12.38
CA GLY A 15 8.29 -4.51 -11.30
C GLY A 15 8.40 -5.46 -10.11
N VAL A 16 7.29 -6.12 -9.73
CA VAL A 16 7.30 -7.15 -8.67
C VAL A 16 8.21 -8.32 -9.05
N PHE A 17 8.11 -8.83 -10.27
CA PHE A 17 8.93 -9.94 -10.75
C PHE A 17 10.42 -9.57 -10.77
N GLN A 18 10.76 -8.35 -11.23
CA GLN A 18 12.13 -7.84 -11.19
C GLN A 18 12.69 -7.77 -9.76
N ASN A 19 11.87 -7.40 -8.78
CA ASN A 19 12.30 -7.37 -7.38
C ASN A 19 12.55 -8.80 -6.84
N ILE A 20 11.69 -9.76 -7.17
CA ILE A 20 11.88 -11.16 -6.75
C ILE A 20 13.15 -11.75 -7.39
N GLU A 21 13.39 -11.47 -8.67
CA GLU A 21 14.63 -11.81 -9.37
C GLU A 21 15.85 -11.18 -8.70
N TYR A 22 15.78 -9.87 -8.40
CA TYR A 22 16.84 -9.15 -7.69
C TYR A 22 17.12 -9.80 -6.33
N MET A 23 16.08 -10.11 -5.55
CA MET A 23 16.23 -10.76 -4.26
C MET A 23 16.95 -12.11 -4.42
N CYS A 24 16.45 -13.00 -5.28
CA CYS A 24 17.05 -14.32 -5.52
C CYS A 24 18.48 -14.29 -6.09
N SER A 25 18.94 -13.13 -6.59
CA SER A 25 20.31 -12.94 -7.06
C SER A 25 21.32 -12.68 -5.93
N MET A 26 20.87 -12.33 -4.72
CA MET A 26 21.71 -11.93 -3.58
C MET A 26 22.37 -13.12 -2.86
N LYS A 27 23.24 -13.84 -3.56
CA LYS A 27 23.96 -15.01 -3.03
C LYS A 27 24.81 -14.64 -1.80
N GLY A 28 24.65 -15.40 -0.72
CA GLY A 28 25.45 -15.29 0.51
C GLY A 28 25.08 -14.14 1.45
N GLN A 29 24.08 -13.32 1.11
CA GLN A 29 23.57 -12.26 1.98
C GLN A 29 22.41 -12.77 2.86
N HIS A 30 22.14 -12.09 3.98
CA HIS A 30 21.04 -12.38 4.90
C HIS A 30 20.94 -13.87 5.29
N ASN A 31 22.07 -14.49 5.63
CA ASN A 31 22.18 -15.92 5.97
C ASN A 31 21.62 -16.87 4.89
N GLY A 32 21.68 -16.46 3.62
CA GLY A 32 21.22 -17.26 2.49
C GLY A 32 19.71 -17.20 2.23
N LEU A 33 18.97 -16.33 2.93
CA LEU A 33 17.51 -16.17 2.77
C LEU A 33 17.10 -15.94 1.31
N TRP A 34 17.88 -15.15 0.57
CA TRP A 34 17.59 -14.72 -0.78
C TRP A 34 18.40 -15.45 -1.87
N GLY A 35 18.70 -16.75 -1.65
CA GLY A 35 19.38 -17.59 -2.64
C GLY A 35 18.48 -18.02 -3.81
N LYS A 36 18.87 -19.11 -4.51
CA LYS A 36 18.11 -19.68 -5.64
C LYS A 36 16.66 -20.02 -5.31
N ASP A 37 16.39 -20.36 -4.05
CA ASP A 37 15.07 -20.70 -3.52
C ASP A 37 14.39 -19.54 -2.78
N GLY A 38 14.97 -18.33 -2.80
CA GLY A 38 14.46 -17.17 -2.08
C GLY A 38 13.03 -16.78 -2.45
N TRP A 39 12.61 -17.09 -3.69
CA TRP A 39 11.25 -16.88 -4.17
C TRP A 39 10.20 -17.66 -3.37
N LYS A 40 10.57 -18.78 -2.73
CA LYS A 40 9.66 -19.58 -1.88
C LYS A 40 9.23 -18.81 -0.62
N ASN A 41 10.00 -17.80 -0.24
CA ASN A 41 9.69 -16.92 0.90
C ASN A 41 8.76 -15.76 0.50
N ILE A 42 8.32 -15.69 -0.77
CA ILE A 42 7.52 -14.58 -1.29
C ILE A 42 6.27 -15.14 -1.97
N VAL A 43 5.11 -14.72 -1.48
CA VAL A 43 3.82 -14.95 -2.14
C VAL A 43 3.29 -13.63 -2.66
N VAL A 44 3.02 -13.57 -3.97
CA VAL A 44 2.40 -12.40 -4.60
C VAL A 44 0.89 -12.63 -4.66
N CYS A 45 0.17 -11.91 -3.82
CA CYS A 45 -1.29 -11.97 -3.74
C CYS A 45 -1.95 -10.87 -4.58
N VAL A 46 -2.68 -11.26 -5.62
CA VAL A 46 -3.48 -10.35 -6.45
C VAL A 46 -4.95 -10.49 -6.07
N ILE A 47 -5.55 -9.43 -5.56
CA ILE A 47 -6.97 -9.40 -5.18
C ILE A 47 -7.75 -8.54 -6.17
N SER A 48 -8.70 -9.15 -6.86
CA SER A 48 -9.62 -8.50 -7.80
C SER A 48 -10.99 -8.31 -7.17
N ASP A 49 -11.43 -7.05 -7.12
CA ASP A 49 -12.61 -6.61 -6.39
C ASP A 49 -13.88 -6.62 -7.27
N GLY A 50 -14.50 -7.78 -7.37
CA GLY A 50 -15.75 -7.98 -8.08
C GLY A 50 -15.56 -8.61 -9.46
N ARG A 51 -16.10 -9.82 -9.62
CA ARG A 51 -15.94 -10.64 -10.82
C ARG A 51 -16.51 -9.99 -12.08
N ALA A 52 -17.60 -9.23 -11.94
CA ALA A 52 -18.21 -8.52 -13.06
C ALA A 52 -17.43 -7.26 -13.49
N LYS A 53 -16.43 -6.84 -12.70
CA LYS A 53 -15.73 -5.55 -12.87
C LYS A 53 -14.31 -5.70 -13.39
N ILE A 54 -13.70 -6.89 -13.26
CA ILE A 54 -12.38 -7.18 -13.79
C ILE A 54 -12.30 -6.90 -15.30
N ASN A 55 -11.26 -6.18 -15.73
CA ASN A 55 -11.02 -5.87 -17.13
C ASN A 55 -10.69 -7.18 -17.92
N PRO A 56 -11.33 -7.42 -19.09
CA PRO A 56 -11.08 -8.61 -19.89
C PRO A 56 -9.61 -8.80 -20.32
N ARG A 57 -8.89 -7.71 -20.63
CA ARG A 57 -7.47 -7.76 -21.03
C ARG A 57 -6.60 -8.17 -19.86
N THR A 58 -6.82 -7.57 -18.68
CA THR A 58 -6.12 -7.95 -17.44
C THR A 58 -6.38 -9.41 -17.06
N ARG A 59 -7.62 -9.89 -17.26
CA ARG A 59 -7.96 -11.31 -17.08
C ARG A 59 -7.22 -12.23 -18.06
N ALA A 60 -7.01 -11.78 -19.31
CA ALA A 60 -6.21 -12.53 -20.28
C ALA A 60 -4.73 -12.62 -19.84
N VAL A 61 -4.17 -11.54 -19.29
CA VAL A 61 -2.82 -11.55 -18.72
C VAL A 61 -2.73 -12.53 -17.54
N LEU A 62 -3.69 -12.52 -16.62
CA LEU A 62 -3.76 -13.49 -15.50
C LEU A 62 -3.86 -14.94 -16.00
N THR A 63 -4.60 -15.18 -17.09
CA THR A 63 -4.68 -16.50 -17.74
C THR A 63 -3.31 -16.91 -18.29
N ALA A 64 -2.62 -16.00 -18.97
CA ALA A 64 -1.30 -16.25 -19.53
C ALA A 64 -0.23 -16.51 -18.46
N LEU A 65 -0.38 -15.91 -17.28
CA LEU A 65 0.44 -16.21 -16.10
C LEU A 65 0.14 -17.59 -15.47
N GLY A 66 -0.96 -18.24 -15.85
CA GLY A 66 -1.46 -19.46 -15.22
C GLY A 66 -2.27 -19.22 -13.93
N ALA A 67 -2.50 -17.96 -13.55
CA ALA A 67 -3.17 -17.58 -12.31
C ALA A 67 -4.70 -17.45 -12.45
N TYR A 68 -5.28 -17.76 -13.62
CA TYR A 68 -6.72 -17.75 -13.83
C TYR A 68 -7.14 -18.78 -14.90
N GLN A 69 -8.25 -19.48 -14.66
CA GLN A 69 -8.84 -20.40 -15.61
C GLN A 69 -10.30 -20.03 -15.92
N HIS A 70 -10.60 -19.90 -17.21
CA HIS A 70 -11.96 -19.58 -17.66
C HIS A 70 -12.93 -20.76 -17.42
N GLY A 71 -14.18 -20.45 -17.05
CA GLY A 71 -15.25 -21.44 -16.88
C GLY A 71 -15.30 -22.19 -15.55
N VAL A 72 -14.28 -22.06 -14.69
CA VAL A 72 -14.25 -22.75 -13.38
C VAL A 72 -15.11 -22.05 -12.32
N ALA A 73 -15.13 -20.71 -12.35
CA ALA A 73 -15.80 -19.90 -11.34
C ALA A 73 -17.34 -20.06 -11.35
N ARG A 74 -17.93 -20.46 -10.21
CA ARG A 74 -19.38 -20.67 -9.98
C ARG A 74 -19.95 -19.65 -8.99
N GLN A 75 -21.19 -19.19 -9.21
CA GLN A 75 -21.86 -18.26 -8.30
C GLN A 75 -22.36 -18.92 -7.00
N LYS A 76 -22.64 -20.23 -7.04
CA LYS A 76 -23.12 -21.01 -5.90
C LYS A 76 -22.46 -22.39 -5.86
N VAL A 77 -22.24 -22.90 -4.66
CA VAL A 77 -21.81 -24.29 -4.39
C VAL A 77 -22.66 -24.80 -3.22
N ASN A 78 -23.34 -25.94 -3.39
CA ASN A 78 -24.25 -26.50 -2.38
C ASN A 78 -25.25 -25.46 -1.85
N ASP A 79 -25.89 -24.71 -2.75
CA ASP A 79 -26.82 -23.59 -2.49
C ASP A 79 -26.27 -22.40 -1.70
N LYS A 80 -25.01 -22.44 -1.27
CA LYS A 80 -24.31 -21.32 -0.65
C LYS A 80 -23.72 -20.42 -1.73
N LYS A 81 -23.94 -19.11 -1.59
CA LYS A 81 -23.31 -18.10 -2.46
C LYS A 81 -21.80 -18.15 -2.28
N VAL A 82 -21.07 -18.15 -3.39
CA VAL A 82 -19.62 -18.01 -3.37
C VAL A 82 -19.26 -16.56 -3.08
N THR A 83 -18.28 -16.34 -2.20
CA THR A 83 -17.79 -15.00 -1.84
C THR A 83 -16.58 -14.60 -2.68
N ALA A 84 -15.70 -15.56 -2.98
CA ALA A 84 -14.53 -15.38 -3.82
C ALA A 84 -14.07 -16.69 -4.46
N HIS A 85 -13.28 -16.58 -5.53
CA HIS A 85 -12.57 -17.67 -6.19
C HIS A 85 -11.07 -17.49 -6.00
N ILE A 86 -10.40 -18.54 -5.51
CA ILE A 86 -8.97 -18.52 -5.23
C ILE A 86 -8.26 -19.44 -6.22
N TYR A 87 -7.21 -18.93 -6.86
CA TYR A 87 -6.35 -19.65 -7.78
C TYR A 87 -4.92 -19.52 -7.28
N GLU A 88 -4.20 -20.63 -7.24
CA GLU A 88 -2.82 -20.67 -6.78
C GLU A 88 -1.96 -21.34 -7.85
N TYR A 89 -0.85 -20.70 -8.23
CA TYR A 89 0.03 -21.22 -9.26
C TYR A 89 1.46 -20.67 -9.12
N THR A 90 2.46 -21.52 -9.31
CA THR A 90 3.86 -21.10 -9.40
C THR A 90 4.20 -20.82 -10.87
N THR A 91 4.32 -19.55 -11.25
CA THR A 91 4.57 -19.19 -12.65
C THR A 91 6.06 -19.07 -12.96
N LYS A 92 6.44 -19.44 -14.18
CA LYS A 92 7.74 -19.12 -14.82
C LYS A 92 7.55 -18.23 -16.06
N VAL A 93 6.36 -17.64 -16.19
CA VAL A 93 6.01 -16.74 -17.28
C VAL A 93 6.04 -15.32 -16.74
N GLY A 94 6.90 -14.49 -17.32
CA GLY A 94 7.02 -13.07 -17.01
C GLY A 94 6.06 -12.22 -17.84
N ILE A 95 6.00 -10.94 -17.53
CA ILE A 95 5.26 -9.95 -18.30
C ILE A 95 6.16 -8.75 -18.59
N GLN A 96 6.04 -8.21 -19.79
CA GLN A 96 6.69 -6.97 -20.21
C GLN A 96 5.73 -6.12 -21.03
N ILE A 97 5.99 -4.81 -21.06
CA ILE A 97 5.28 -3.87 -21.92
C ILE A 97 6.24 -3.44 -23.02
N LYS A 98 5.91 -3.75 -24.27
CA LYS A 98 6.72 -3.40 -25.45
C LYS A 98 5.86 -2.56 -26.40
N ARG A 99 6.27 -1.31 -26.65
CA ARG A 99 5.55 -0.37 -27.52
C ARG A 99 4.05 -0.24 -27.17
N GLY A 100 3.73 -0.21 -25.88
CA GLY A 100 2.35 -0.08 -25.39
C GLY A 100 1.53 -1.37 -25.43
N VAL A 101 2.12 -2.50 -25.83
CA VAL A 101 1.46 -3.81 -25.85
C VAL A 101 2.01 -4.68 -24.72
N VAL A 102 1.13 -5.36 -24.02
CA VAL A 102 1.49 -6.32 -22.98
C VAL A 102 1.83 -7.66 -23.63
N GLU A 103 3.05 -8.13 -23.39
CA GLU A 103 3.58 -9.40 -23.90
C GLU A 103 4.03 -10.31 -22.75
N THR A 104 3.88 -11.61 -22.92
CA THR A 104 4.42 -12.62 -22.00
C THR A 104 5.88 -12.89 -22.30
N ARG A 105 6.69 -13.09 -21.25
CA ARG A 105 8.10 -13.47 -21.33
C ARG A 105 8.28 -14.88 -20.74
N PRO A 106 8.14 -15.96 -21.54
CA PRO A 106 8.30 -17.31 -21.03
C PRO A 106 9.76 -17.59 -20.60
N GLY A 107 9.95 -18.55 -19.69
CA GLY A 107 11.28 -19.04 -19.31
C GLY A 107 12.00 -18.18 -18.28
N MET A 108 11.28 -17.56 -17.34
CA MET A 108 11.92 -16.93 -16.18
C MET A 108 12.75 -17.96 -15.40
N GLU A 109 14.00 -17.60 -15.06
CA GLU A 109 14.85 -18.44 -14.22
C GLU A 109 14.28 -18.57 -12.80
N VAL A 110 13.83 -17.44 -12.25
CA VAL A 110 13.25 -17.35 -10.91
C VAL A 110 11.71 -17.47 -11.04
N PRO A 111 11.10 -18.54 -10.51
CA PRO A 111 9.65 -18.66 -10.48
C PRO A 111 9.02 -17.70 -9.46
N VAL A 112 7.73 -17.43 -9.60
CA VAL A 112 6.95 -16.60 -8.67
C VAL A 112 5.73 -17.35 -8.18
N GLN A 113 5.54 -17.42 -6.86
CA GLN A 113 4.32 -17.96 -6.26
C GLN A 113 3.20 -16.91 -6.36
N LEU A 114 2.18 -17.21 -7.16
CA LEU A 114 1.01 -16.34 -7.36
C LEU A 114 -0.21 -16.91 -6.63
N LEU A 115 -0.87 -16.03 -5.88
CA LEU A 115 -2.19 -16.26 -5.30
C LEU A 115 -3.15 -15.22 -5.90
N PHE A 116 -4.10 -15.66 -6.72
CA PHE A 116 -5.11 -14.79 -7.30
C PHE A 116 -6.47 -15.01 -6.61
N CYS A 117 -7.02 -13.96 -6.03
CA CYS A 117 -8.34 -13.95 -5.40
C CYS A 117 -9.29 -13.07 -6.21
N LEU A 118 -10.30 -13.68 -6.82
CA LEU A 118 -11.37 -13.01 -7.56
C LEU A 118 -12.63 -12.97 -6.69
N LYS A 119 -12.91 -11.82 -6.09
CA LYS A 119 -14.12 -11.60 -5.28
C LYS A 119 -15.36 -11.60 -6.18
N GLU A 120 -16.47 -12.16 -5.72
CA GLU A 120 -17.72 -12.13 -6.50
C GLU A 120 -18.31 -10.71 -6.54
N GLU A 121 -18.36 -10.04 -5.39
CA GLU A 121 -18.93 -8.69 -5.25
C GLU A 121 -17.82 -7.61 -5.09
N ASN A 122 -18.12 -6.39 -5.56
CA ASN A 122 -17.27 -5.22 -5.32
C ASN A 122 -17.55 -4.68 -3.91
N GLN A 123 -16.55 -4.75 -3.05
CA GLN A 123 -16.60 -4.29 -1.65
C GLN A 123 -15.54 -3.23 -1.32
N LYS A 124 -14.93 -2.62 -2.35
CA LYS A 124 -13.92 -1.56 -2.29
C LYS A 124 -12.55 -2.02 -1.76
N LYS A 125 -11.60 -1.08 -1.79
CA LYS A 125 -10.18 -1.23 -1.38
C LYS A 125 -10.03 -1.86 0.00
N ILE A 126 -10.70 -1.32 1.02
CA ILE A 126 -10.51 -1.71 2.42
C ILE A 126 -10.85 -3.18 2.65
N ASN A 127 -11.97 -3.64 2.09
CA ASN A 127 -12.34 -5.04 2.15
C ASN A 127 -11.32 -5.94 1.41
N SER A 128 -10.76 -5.46 0.31
CA SER A 128 -9.70 -6.20 -0.40
C SER A 128 -8.41 -6.29 0.44
N HIS A 129 -8.07 -5.26 1.22
CA HIS A 129 -7.00 -5.33 2.21
C HIS A 129 -7.33 -6.31 3.34
N ARG A 130 -8.60 -6.42 3.74
CA ARG A 130 -9.05 -7.42 4.72
C ARG A 130 -8.81 -8.84 4.22
N TRP A 131 -9.13 -9.14 2.96
CA TRP A 131 -8.78 -10.43 2.36
C TRP A 131 -7.26 -10.67 2.37
N ALA A 132 -6.45 -9.67 2.02
CA ALA A 132 -5.00 -9.81 2.05
C ALA A 132 -4.46 -10.09 3.46
N ILE A 133 -4.92 -9.35 4.47
CA ILE A 133 -4.31 -9.34 5.80
C ILE A 133 -4.98 -10.36 6.74
N GLN A 134 -6.31 -10.33 6.87
CA GLN A 134 -7.05 -11.16 7.82
C GLN A 134 -7.45 -12.55 7.29
N ALA A 135 -7.41 -12.77 5.97
CA ALA A 135 -7.64 -14.11 5.42
C ALA A 135 -6.32 -14.75 4.99
N PHE A 136 -5.65 -14.20 3.98
CA PHE A 136 -4.41 -14.80 3.46
C PHE A 136 -3.22 -14.58 4.37
N GLY A 137 -3.09 -13.39 4.96
CA GLY A 137 -2.05 -13.10 5.95
C GLY A 137 -2.14 -14.04 7.17
N GLU A 138 -3.34 -14.31 7.68
CA GLU A 138 -3.52 -15.27 8.78
C GLU A 138 -3.17 -16.70 8.39
N ALA A 139 -3.45 -17.11 7.15
CA ALA A 139 -3.09 -18.44 6.66
C ALA A 139 -1.58 -18.59 6.40
N LEU A 140 -0.93 -17.55 5.88
CA LEU A 140 0.48 -17.57 5.48
C LEU A 140 1.45 -17.16 6.60
N GLN A 141 0.97 -16.43 7.61
CA GLN A 141 1.76 -15.84 8.71
C GLN A 141 3.06 -15.15 8.22
N PRO A 142 2.98 -14.20 7.27
CA PRO A 142 4.17 -13.56 6.72
C PRO A 142 4.87 -12.68 7.76
N SER A 143 6.19 -12.49 7.65
CA SER A 143 6.89 -11.51 8.51
C SER A 143 6.57 -10.06 8.14
N VAL A 144 6.41 -9.80 6.84
CA VAL A 144 6.16 -8.48 6.24
C VAL A 144 5.10 -8.63 5.16
N VAL A 145 4.14 -7.70 5.12
CA VAL A 145 3.15 -7.56 4.06
C VAL A 145 3.43 -6.27 3.30
N CYS A 146 3.67 -6.36 2.00
CA CYS A 146 3.81 -5.19 1.12
C CYS A 146 2.50 -4.97 0.37
N LEU A 147 1.97 -3.74 0.45
CA LEU A 147 0.79 -3.29 -0.28
C LEU A 147 1.22 -2.43 -1.45
N LEU A 148 0.66 -2.72 -2.62
CA LEU A 148 1.01 -2.09 -3.89
C LEU A 148 -0.26 -1.87 -4.71
N ASP A 149 -0.53 -0.62 -5.09
CA ASP A 149 -1.65 -0.30 -5.98
C ASP A 149 -1.35 -0.78 -7.41
N ALA A 150 -2.37 -1.34 -8.08
CA ALA A 150 -2.26 -1.66 -9.51
C ALA A 150 -2.06 -0.37 -10.33
N GLY A 151 -1.06 -0.37 -11.20
CA GLY A 151 -0.57 0.82 -11.89
C GLY A 151 0.70 1.44 -11.27
N THR A 152 1.02 1.13 -10.01
CA THR A 152 2.29 1.56 -9.40
C THR A 152 3.43 0.65 -9.85
N ARG A 153 4.52 1.24 -10.35
CA ARG A 153 5.73 0.52 -10.73
C ARG A 153 6.77 0.62 -9.60
N PRO A 154 7.06 -0.47 -8.86
CA PRO A 154 8.18 -0.45 -7.93
C PRO A 154 9.50 -0.37 -8.72
N GLY A 155 10.48 0.37 -8.19
CA GLY A 155 11.85 0.36 -8.70
C GLY A 155 12.49 -1.03 -8.57
N LYS A 156 13.59 -1.25 -9.30
CA LYS A 156 14.22 -2.58 -9.53
C LYS A 156 14.50 -3.40 -8.26
N ASP A 157 14.85 -2.74 -7.16
CA ASP A 157 15.18 -3.32 -5.86
C ASP A 157 14.33 -2.72 -4.72
N SER A 158 13.29 -1.95 -5.05
CA SER A 158 12.55 -1.16 -4.08
C SER A 158 11.76 -1.99 -3.04
N ILE A 159 11.20 -3.15 -3.43
CA ILE A 159 10.52 -4.05 -2.48
C ILE A 159 11.54 -4.66 -1.52
N TYR A 160 12.74 -5.00 -2.01
CA TYR A 160 13.84 -5.44 -1.16
C TYR A 160 14.28 -4.34 -0.19
N GLN A 161 14.43 -3.10 -0.63
CA GLN A 161 14.80 -1.98 0.25
C GLN A 161 13.75 -1.75 1.35
N LEU A 162 12.44 -1.86 1.02
CA LEU A 162 11.38 -1.83 2.04
C LEU A 162 11.52 -2.99 3.03
N TRP A 163 11.69 -4.23 2.54
CA TRP A 163 11.87 -5.40 3.40
C TRP A 163 13.10 -5.24 4.33
N ARG A 164 14.21 -4.73 3.79
CA ARG A 164 15.47 -4.52 4.53
C ARG A 164 15.30 -3.55 5.70
N ALA A 165 14.39 -2.56 5.60
CA ALA A 165 14.10 -1.68 6.73
C ALA A 165 13.58 -2.44 7.97
N PHE A 166 12.82 -3.52 7.76
CA PHE A 166 12.33 -4.39 8.83
C PHE A 166 13.42 -5.31 9.41
N GLU A 167 14.40 -5.68 8.60
CA GLU A 167 15.57 -6.43 9.06
C GLU A 167 16.48 -5.56 9.92
N LEU A 168 16.78 -4.34 9.44
CA LEU A 168 17.67 -3.39 10.14
C LEU A 168 17.08 -2.88 11.46
N ASN A 169 15.75 -2.71 11.52
CA ASN A 169 15.08 -2.23 12.71
C ASN A 169 13.93 -3.16 13.13
N PRO A 170 14.14 -3.98 14.18
CA PRO A 170 13.10 -4.84 14.74
C PRO A 170 11.85 -4.10 15.21
N LYS A 171 11.96 -2.79 15.52
CA LYS A 171 10.84 -1.92 15.91
C LYS A 171 10.17 -1.21 14.73
N CYS A 172 10.62 -1.42 13.49
CA CYS A 172 9.92 -0.91 12.32
C CYS A 172 8.59 -1.68 12.16
N ALA A 173 7.48 -0.98 12.31
CA ALA A 173 6.14 -1.51 12.10
C ALA A 173 5.61 -1.28 10.69
N GLY A 174 6.06 -0.20 10.04
CA GLY A 174 5.70 0.09 8.67
C GLY A 174 6.76 0.95 7.99
N ALA A 175 6.89 0.77 6.68
CA ALA A 175 7.83 1.49 5.85
C ALA A 175 7.19 1.93 4.54
N CYS A 176 7.59 3.09 4.02
CA CYS A 176 7.21 3.55 2.69
C CYS A 176 8.42 4.02 1.89
N GLY A 177 8.30 3.93 0.57
CA GLY A 177 9.30 4.43 -0.37
C GLY A 177 8.92 5.80 -0.94
N GLU A 178 9.85 6.39 -1.68
CA GLU A 178 9.63 7.60 -2.45
C GLU A 178 8.60 7.37 -3.56
N ILE A 179 7.47 8.07 -3.49
CA ILE A 179 6.49 8.09 -4.59
C ILE A 179 6.95 9.07 -5.66
N LYS A 180 7.08 8.60 -6.91
CA LYS A 180 7.51 9.38 -8.07
C LYS A 180 6.41 9.51 -9.10
N ALA A 181 6.27 10.69 -9.70
CA ALA A 181 5.40 10.84 -10.86
C ALA A 181 6.04 10.14 -12.07
N MET A 182 5.24 9.44 -12.86
CA MET A 182 5.68 8.95 -14.16
C MET A 182 5.73 10.12 -15.16
N LEU A 183 6.90 10.41 -15.71
CA LEU A 183 7.15 11.63 -16.51
C LEU A 183 7.35 11.40 -18.01
N ASP A 184 7.40 10.15 -18.47
CA ASP A 184 7.72 9.77 -19.87
C ASP A 184 8.94 10.52 -20.45
N GLY A 185 10.09 10.37 -19.78
CA GLY A 185 11.32 11.09 -20.18
C GLY A 185 11.27 12.60 -20.00
N GLY A 186 10.34 13.12 -19.18
CA GLY A 186 10.18 14.54 -18.88
C GLY A 186 9.11 15.23 -19.73
N LYS A 187 8.57 14.59 -20.76
CA LYS A 187 7.55 15.19 -21.66
C LYS A 187 6.30 15.63 -20.90
N LYS A 188 5.86 14.87 -19.90
CA LYS A 188 4.66 15.21 -19.13
C LYS A 188 4.82 16.48 -18.28
N LEU A 189 6.05 16.92 -18.00
CA LEU A 189 6.31 18.16 -17.25
C LEU A 189 5.89 19.43 -18.02
N LEU A 190 5.63 19.33 -19.32
CA LEU A 190 5.04 20.43 -20.08
C LEU A 190 3.61 20.77 -19.63
N ASN A 191 2.92 19.82 -19.00
CA ASN A 191 1.64 20.06 -18.36
C ASN A 191 1.87 20.65 -16.95
N PRO A 192 1.44 21.90 -16.68
CA PRO A 192 1.64 22.53 -15.37
C PRO A 192 1.07 21.73 -14.20
N LEU A 193 -0.03 20.99 -14.39
CA LEU A 193 -0.63 20.17 -13.33
C LEU A 193 0.31 19.02 -12.92
N VAL A 194 0.95 18.39 -13.90
CA VAL A 194 1.93 17.32 -13.68
C VAL A 194 3.19 17.89 -13.05
N ALA A 195 3.68 19.03 -13.55
CA ALA A 195 4.87 19.69 -13.01
C ALA A 195 4.67 20.09 -11.55
N THR A 196 3.54 20.70 -11.21
CA THR A 196 3.15 21.01 -9.83
C THR A 196 3.12 19.73 -9.01
N GLN A 197 2.34 18.72 -9.40
CA GLN A 197 2.23 17.48 -8.61
C GLN A 197 3.59 16.79 -8.36
N ASN A 198 4.47 16.78 -9.37
CA ASN A 198 5.81 16.24 -9.24
C ASN A 198 6.67 17.05 -8.26
N PHE A 199 6.60 18.38 -8.31
CA PHE A 199 7.28 19.25 -7.36
C PHE A 199 6.83 18.96 -5.91
N GLU A 200 5.53 18.82 -5.69
CA GLU A 200 5.00 18.50 -4.35
C GLU A 200 5.48 17.15 -3.83
N TYR A 201 5.50 16.12 -4.68
CA TYR A 201 6.06 14.82 -4.32
C TYR A 201 7.52 14.95 -3.91
N LYS A 202 8.32 15.72 -4.66
CA LYS A 202 9.73 15.95 -4.31
C LYS A 202 9.88 16.70 -2.99
N MET A 203 9.12 17.75 -2.76
CA MET A 203 9.15 18.49 -1.49
C MET A 203 8.81 17.58 -0.31
N SER A 204 7.73 16.80 -0.41
CA SER A 204 7.32 15.89 0.66
C SER A 204 8.36 14.80 0.94
N ASN A 205 8.95 14.24 -0.12
CA ASN A 205 9.94 13.17 -0.01
C ASN A 205 11.34 13.63 0.46
N ILE A 206 11.66 14.92 0.32
CA ILE A 206 12.95 15.51 0.72
C ILE A 206 12.87 16.12 2.12
N LEU A 207 11.74 16.71 2.50
CA LEU A 207 11.59 17.42 3.77
C LEU A 207 10.71 16.66 4.76
N ASP A 208 9.44 16.45 4.41
CA ASP A 208 8.43 15.97 5.36
C ASP A 208 8.70 14.52 5.77
N LYS A 209 8.79 13.59 4.81
CA LYS A 209 8.96 12.15 5.11
C LYS A 209 10.26 11.85 5.86
N PRO A 210 11.42 12.47 5.54
CA PRO A 210 12.62 12.29 6.35
C PRO A 210 12.47 12.84 7.78
N MET A 211 11.84 14.00 7.97
CA MET A 211 11.60 14.59 9.29
C MET A 211 10.67 13.71 10.14
N GLU A 212 9.53 13.34 9.60
CA GLU A 212 8.57 12.38 10.16
C GLU A 212 9.28 11.06 10.54
N SER A 213 10.06 10.49 9.61
CA SER A 213 10.81 9.26 9.86
C SER A 213 11.86 9.41 10.96
N ALA A 214 12.48 10.59 11.14
CA ALA A 214 13.42 10.83 12.24
C ALA A 214 12.69 10.81 13.60
N PHE A 215 11.49 11.38 13.65
CA PHE A 215 10.61 11.29 14.82
C PHE A 215 10.05 9.88 15.03
N GLY A 216 10.05 9.05 13.99
CA GLY A 216 9.63 7.65 14.04
C GLY A 216 8.12 7.48 13.87
N PHE A 217 7.43 8.52 13.43
CA PHE A 217 6.02 8.52 13.07
C PHE A 217 5.92 9.18 11.69
N ILE A 218 5.30 8.47 10.75
CA ILE A 218 5.01 9.00 9.42
C ILE A 218 3.51 9.18 9.35
N SER A 219 3.07 10.41 9.09
CA SER A 219 1.66 10.81 9.15
C SER A 219 0.79 10.01 8.18
N VAL A 220 1.39 9.46 7.13
CA VAL A 220 0.77 8.54 6.18
C VAL A 220 1.83 7.66 5.50
N LEU A 221 1.61 6.35 5.53
CA LEU A 221 2.29 5.42 4.63
C LEU A 221 1.41 5.27 3.38
N PRO A 222 1.85 5.72 2.20
CA PRO A 222 1.00 5.73 1.02
C PRO A 222 0.53 4.32 0.66
N GLY A 223 -0.78 4.12 0.49
CA GLY A 223 -1.33 2.82 0.07
C GLY A 223 -0.80 2.32 -1.28
N ALA A 224 -0.24 3.21 -2.10
CA ALA A 224 0.33 2.88 -3.40
C ALA A 224 1.61 2.04 -3.31
N PHE A 225 2.46 2.27 -2.30
CA PHE A 225 3.71 1.55 -2.13
C PHE A 225 4.21 1.63 -0.68
N SER A 226 3.74 0.69 0.14
CA SER A 226 4.09 0.60 1.55
C SER A 226 4.22 -0.85 1.99
N ALA A 227 4.90 -1.06 3.11
CA ALA A 227 5.03 -2.37 3.73
C ALA A 227 4.80 -2.27 5.23
N TYR A 228 4.34 -3.36 5.82
CA TYR A 228 4.01 -3.43 7.24
C TYR A 228 4.53 -4.73 7.83
N ARG A 229 5.03 -4.67 9.05
CA ARG A 229 5.35 -5.86 9.84
C ARG A 229 4.03 -6.49 10.27
N PHE A 230 3.82 -7.75 9.91
CA PHE A 230 2.53 -8.41 10.10
C PHE A 230 2.08 -8.43 11.57
N ILE A 231 2.97 -8.78 12.50
CA ILE A 231 2.67 -8.78 13.94
C ILE A 231 2.34 -7.39 14.51
N ALA A 232 2.83 -6.32 13.88
CA ALA A 232 2.54 -4.97 14.33
C ALA A 232 1.10 -4.57 13.99
N LEU A 233 0.57 -5.06 12.86
CA LEU A 233 -0.82 -4.85 12.44
C LEU A 233 -1.81 -5.51 13.41
N GLN A 234 -1.50 -6.71 13.90
CA GLN A 234 -2.44 -7.54 14.65
C GLN A 234 -3.09 -6.84 15.84
N ASN A 235 -4.36 -7.14 16.10
CA ASN A 235 -5.04 -6.62 17.28
C ASN A 235 -4.54 -7.33 18.55
N ASP A 236 -4.87 -6.76 19.71
CA ASP A 236 -4.63 -7.44 20.98
C ASP A 236 -5.64 -8.58 21.23
N LYS A 237 -5.49 -9.27 22.35
CA LYS A 237 -6.36 -10.41 22.73
C LYS A 237 -7.83 -10.03 22.91
N LYS A 238 -8.15 -8.74 23.08
CA LYS A 238 -9.52 -8.23 23.19
C LYS A 238 -10.09 -7.83 21.84
N GLY A 239 -9.30 -7.94 20.77
CA GLY A 239 -9.67 -7.47 19.44
C GLY A 239 -9.46 -5.98 19.23
N GLU A 240 -8.83 -5.26 20.18
CA GLU A 240 -8.52 -3.84 20.05
C GLU A 240 -7.14 -3.66 19.42
N GLY A 241 -7.03 -2.81 18.40
CA GLY A 241 -5.73 -2.52 17.80
C GLY A 241 -5.76 -1.95 16.39
N PRO A 242 -4.61 -1.96 15.71
CA PRO A 242 -4.45 -1.27 14.42
C PRO A 242 -5.40 -1.79 13.34
N LEU A 243 -5.57 -3.11 13.19
CA LEU A 243 -6.49 -3.65 12.19
C LEU A 243 -7.95 -3.40 12.52
N GLU A 244 -8.34 -3.39 13.80
CA GLU A 244 -9.71 -3.04 14.18
C GLU A 244 -10.07 -1.64 13.70
N LYS A 245 -9.19 -0.65 13.94
CA LYS A 245 -9.39 0.73 13.49
C LYS A 245 -9.25 0.92 11.99
N TYR A 246 -8.30 0.22 11.35
CA TYR A 246 -8.11 0.27 9.91
C TYR A 246 -9.34 -0.18 9.14
N PHE A 247 -9.98 -1.23 9.65
CA PHE A 247 -11.20 -1.79 9.11
C PHE A 247 -12.48 -1.21 9.74
N ASP A 248 -12.31 -0.16 10.57
CA ASP A 248 -13.33 0.69 11.18
C ASP A 248 -14.43 1.04 10.19
N GLY A 249 -13.90 1.64 9.14
CA GLY A 249 -14.58 2.02 7.92
C GLY A 249 -14.97 0.85 7.03
N GLU A 250 -15.54 -0.23 7.55
CA GLU A 250 -16.41 -1.11 6.76
C GLU A 250 -17.76 -1.28 7.45
N LYS A 251 -17.80 -1.15 8.78
CA LYS A 251 -19.00 -1.43 9.59
C LYS A 251 -20.09 -0.36 9.44
N HIS A 252 -19.72 0.89 9.20
CA HIS A 252 -20.68 2.01 9.21
C HIS A 252 -21.27 2.38 7.84
N HIS A 253 -21.17 1.52 6.81
CA HIS A 253 -21.61 1.88 5.46
C HIS A 253 -23.11 2.20 5.32
N LEU A 254 -23.97 1.67 6.20
CA LEU A 254 -25.42 1.78 6.07
C LEU A 254 -26.00 2.98 6.84
N ASP A 255 -25.49 3.32 8.04
CA ASP A 255 -26.10 4.33 8.93
C ASP A 255 -25.16 5.46 9.42
N ALA A 256 -23.92 5.56 8.91
CA ALA A 256 -23.02 6.65 9.32
C ALA A 256 -23.40 8.04 8.75
N GLY A 257 -23.34 9.05 9.62
CA GLY A 257 -23.31 10.46 9.23
C GLY A 257 -22.11 10.81 8.34
N ILE A 258 -22.16 12.00 7.70
CA ILE A 258 -21.15 12.48 6.75
C ILE A 258 -19.73 12.48 7.36
N PHE A 259 -19.61 12.82 8.65
CA PHE A 259 -18.34 12.84 9.38
C PHE A 259 -17.70 11.43 9.43
N THR A 260 -18.47 10.43 9.84
CA THR A 260 -18.01 9.04 9.90
C THR A 260 -17.69 8.50 8.51
N LYS A 261 -18.46 8.84 7.47
CA LYS A 261 -18.17 8.45 6.07
C LYS A 261 -16.88 9.07 5.51
N ASN A 262 -16.48 10.26 5.97
CA ASN A 262 -15.23 10.86 5.53
C ASN A 262 -14.01 10.36 6.33
N MET A 263 -14.19 9.82 7.54
CA MET A 263 -13.12 9.14 8.29
C MET A 263 -12.53 7.95 7.52
N TYR A 264 -13.30 7.34 6.62
CA TYR A 264 -12.84 6.30 5.69
C TYR A 264 -11.77 6.76 4.71
N LEU A 265 -11.58 8.07 4.53
CA LEU A 265 -10.52 8.64 3.69
C LEU A 265 -9.19 8.78 4.44
N ALA A 266 -9.22 8.53 5.75
CA ALA A 266 -8.09 8.69 6.66
C ALA A 266 -7.54 7.33 7.12
N GLU A 267 -7.96 6.21 6.52
CA GLU A 267 -7.66 4.87 7.03
C GLU A 267 -6.17 4.60 7.14
N ASP A 268 -5.39 4.98 6.13
CA ASP A 268 -3.95 4.73 6.07
C ASP A 268 -3.23 5.60 7.13
N ARG A 269 -3.76 6.79 7.43
CA ARG A 269 -3.25 7.72 8.46
C ARG A 269 -3.59 7.26 9.88
N ILE A 270 -4.83 6.81 10.08
CA ILE A 270 -5.29 6.23 11.35
C ILE A 270 -4.46 4.99 11.66
N LEU A 271 -4.20 4.14 10.66
CA LEU A 271 -3.33 2.98 10.84
C LEU A 271 -1.91 3.38 11.30
N CYS A 272 -1.31 4.42 10.69
CA CYS A 272 -0.02 4.93 11.15
C CYS A 272 -0.04 5.32 12.63
N PHE A 273 -1.08 6.06 13.05
CA PHE A 273 -1.24 6.47 14.45
C PHE A 273 -1.41 5.27 15.38
N GLU A 274 -2.29 4.34 15.05
CA GLU A 274 -2.57 3.16 15.87
C GLU A 274 -1.35 2.23 16.01
N LEU A 275 -0.50 2.16 14.99
CA LEU A 275 0.77 1.42 15.07
C LEU A 275 1.71 2.02 16.12
N VAL A 276 1.94 3.34 16.09
CA VAL A 276 2.85 4.00 17.06
C VAL A 276 2.24 4.12 18.46
N ALA A 277 0.91 4.24 18.56
CA ALA A 277 0.16 4.30 19.81
C ALA A 277 -0.18 2.93 20.40
N LYS A 278 0.25 1.83 19.76
CA LYS A 278 -0.06 0.47 20.21
C LYS A 278 0.44 0.23 21.63
N ARG A 279 -0.45 -0.31 22.47
CA ARG A 279 -0.19 -0.55 23.90
C ARG A 279 1.03 -1.47 24.09
N ASN A 280 1.86 -1.14 25.08
CA ASN A 280 3.03 -1.93 25.47
C ASN A 280 3.99 -2.24 24.30
N SER A 281 3.98 -1.40 23.27
CA SER A 281 4.80 -1.54 22.07
C SER A 281 5.60 -0.26 21.83
N SER A 282 6.73 -0.36 21.13
CA SER A 282 7.54 0.79 20.73
C SER A 282 7.79 0.80 19.22
N TRP A 283 6.71 0.55 18.46
CA TRP A 283 6.71 0.54 17.01
C TRP A 283 6.99 1.92 16.42
N VAL A 284 7.83 1.97 15.39
CA VAL A 284 8.14 3.18 14.62
C VAL A 284 7.85 2.96 13.14
N LEU A 285 7.61 4.06 12.43
CA LEU A 285 7.44 4.09 10.99
C LEU A 285 8.69 4.67 10.32
N THR A 286 9.02 4.19 9.13
CA THR A 286 10.30 4.52 8.48
C THR A 286 10.12 4.88 7.01
N TYR A 287 10.79 5.94 6.59
CA TYR A 287 10.86 6.36 5.19
C TYR A 287 12.15 5.82 4.57
N VAL A 288 12.02 5.12 3.46
CA VAL A 288 13.15 4.47 2.77
C VAL A 288 13.35 5.16 1.43
N SER A 289 14.24 6.17 1.39
CA SER A 289 14.50 6.98 0.19
C SER A 289 15.10 6.18 -0.97
N SER A 290 15.72 5.03 -0.71
CA SER A 290 16.22 4.11 -1.74
C SER A 290 15.13 3.25 -2.37
N ALA A 291 13.96 3.11 -1.72
CA ALA A 291 12.80 2.44 -2.27
C ALA A 291 11.95 3.45 -3.03
N THR A 292 11.53 3.12 -4.25
CA THR A 292 10.79 4.04 -5.13
C THR A 292 9.58 3.35 -5.74
N GLY A 293 8.46 4.07 -5.84
CA GLY A 293 7.25 3.63 -6.52
C GLY A 293 6.78 4.70 -7.50
N GLU A 294 6.82 4.41 -8.79
CA GLU A 294 6.34 5.34 -9.82
C GLU A 294 4.84 5.16 -10.03
N THR A 295 4.08 6.26 -10.07
CA THR A 295 2.62 6.30 -10.24
C THR A 295 2.22 7.33 -11.30
N ASP A 296 1.08 7.09 -11.95
CA ASP A 296 0.44 8.12 -12.76
C ASP A 296 -0.06 9.25 -11.85
N VAL A 297 -0.09 10.47 -12.40
CA VAL A 297 -0.56 11.68 -11.74
C VAL A 297 -1.65 12.34 -12.58
N PRO A 298 -2.57 13.11 -11.97
CA PRO A 298 -3.64 13.78 -12.71
C PRO A 298 -3.10 14.67 -13.83
N GLU A 299 -3.57 14.46 -15.05
CA GLU A 299 -3.24 15.32 -16.19
C GLU A 299 -4.34 16.34 -16.48
N GLN A 300 -5.53 16.13 -15.90
CA GLN A 300 -6.70 16.98 -16.06
C GLN A 300 -7.14 17.62 -14.74
N MET A 301 -7.66 18.85 -14.81
CA MET A 301 -8.09 19.61 -13.62
C MET A 301 -9.16 18.87 -12.80
N VAL A 302 -10.10 18.19 -13.46
CA VAL A 302 -11.18 17.45 -12.80
C VAL A 302 -10.63 16.29 -11.95
N GLU A 303 -9.62 15.58 -12.47
CA GLU A 303 -8.94 14.50 -11.75
C GLU A 303 -8.16 15.04 -10.57
N LEU A 304 -7.45 16.17 -10.77
CA LEU A 304 -6.72 16.85 -9.71
C LEU A 304 -7.66 17.28 -8.58
N ILE A 305 -8.78 17.95 -8.87
CA ILE A 305 -9.76 18.37 -7.85
C ILE A 305 -10.26 17.17 -7.04
N LYS A 306 -10.62 16.07 -7.72
CA LYS A 306 -11.09 14.84 -7.05
C LYS A 306 -10.01 14.26 -6.13
N GLN A 307 -8.75 14.26 -6.57
CA GLN A 307 -7.62 13.82 -5.77
C GLN A 307 -7.42 14.72 -4.55
N ARG A 308 -7.39 16.04 -4.74
CA ARG A 308 -7.17 17.03 -3.66
C ARG A 308 -8.26 16.98 -2.61
N ARG A 309 -9.53 16.90 -3.02
CA ARG A 309 -10.65 16.73 -2.09
C ARG A 309 -10.48 15.48 -1.23
N ARG A 310 -10.04 14.36 -1.82
CA ARG A 310 -9.81 13.13 -1.08
C ARG A 310 -8.70 13.29 -0.04
N TRP A 311 -7.57 13.87 -0.46
CA TRP A 311 -6.42 14.01 0.42
C TRP A 311 -6.64 15.05 1.53
N LEU A 312 -7.24 16.20 1.22
CA LEU A 312 -7.61 17.22 2.22
C LEU A 312 -8.51 16.65 3.31
N ASN A 313 -9.57 15.96 2.90
CA ASN A 313 -10.47 15.33 3.85
C ASN A 313 -9.73 14.27 4.69
N GLY A 314 -8.99 13.36 4.04
CA GLY A 314 -8.25 12.32 4.75
C GLY A 314 -7.28 12.89 5.79
N SER A 315 -6.52 13.92 5.45
CA SER A 315 -5.58 14.54 6.37
C SER A 315 -6.27 15.32 7.49
N PHE A 316 -7.36 16.04 7.20
CA PHE A 316 -8.16 16.74 8.22
C PHE A 316 -8.71 15.77 9.26
N PHE A 317 -9.38 14.69 8.84
CA PHE A 317 -9.94 13.71 9.77
C PHE A 317 -8.86 12.97 10.57
N ALA A 318 -7.71 12.71 9.95
CA ALA A 318 -6.56 12.13 10.67
C ALA A 318 -6.00 13.08 11.74
N ALA A 319 -5.88 14.38 11.44
CA ALA A 319 -5.42 15.37 12.41
C ALA A 319 -6.39 15.48 13.60
N VAL A 320 -7.70 15.55 13.35
CA VAL A 320 -8.71 15.52 14.40
C VAL A 320 -8.61 14.22 15.22
N TYR A 321 -8.46 13.07 14.55
CA TYR A 321 -8.31 11.79 15.23
C TYR A 321 -7.08 11.77 16.15
N ALA A 322 -5.92 12.21 15.66
CA ALA A 322 -4.69 12.28 16.43
C ALA A 322 -4.81 13.25 17.62
N LEU A 323 -5.47 14.40 17.44
CA LEU A 323 -5.73 15.37 18.52
C LEU A 323 -6.68 14.83 19.60
N VAL A 324 -7.71 14.07 19.22
CA VAL A 324 -8.63 13.46 20.19
C VAL A 324 -7.94 12.33 20.93
N HIS A 325 -7.11 11.54 20.24
CA HIS A 325 -6.53 10.31 20.79
C HIS A 325 -5.06 10.44 21.23
N PHE A 326 -4.47 11.64 21.23
CA PHE A 326 -3.04 11.85 21.53
C PHE A 326 -2.58 11.19 22.85
N TYR A 327 -3.47 11.14 23.85
CA TYR A 327 -3.22 10.52 25.15
C TYR A 327 -2.85 9.03 25.04
N GLN A 328 -3.27 8.36 23.96
CA GLN A 328 -2.94 6.96 23.70
C GLN A 328 -1.44 6.75 23.49
N ILE A 329 -0.67 7.75 23.05
CA ILE A 329 0.79 7.63 22.95
C ILE A 329 1.42 7.31 24.31
N PHE A 330 0.84 7.76 25.43
CA PHE A 330 1.38 7.48 26.75
C PHE A 330 1.26 6.01 27.16
N ARG A 331 0.33 5.24 26.56
CA ARG A 331 0.16 3.80 26.78
C ARG A 331 1.19 2.92 26.02
N SER A 332 1.98 3.53 25.14
CA SER A 332 3.07 2.88 24.42
C SER A 332 4.32 2.76 25.31
N SER A 333 5.23 1.85 24.93
CA SER A 333 6.53 1.63 25.59
C SER A 333 7.66 2.49 24.98
N HIS A 334 7.31 3.56 24.27
CA HIS A 334 8.27 4.52 23.74
C HIS A 334 8.99 5.29 24.85
N SER A 335 10.22 5.73 24.59
CA SER A 335 10.96 6.61 25.53
C SER A 335 10.26 7.97 25.65
N MET A 336 10.49 8.68 26.76
CA MET A 336 9.88 9.99 26.98
C MET A 336 10.22 10.99 25.86
N LEU A 337 11.48 11.01 25.42
CA LEU A 337 11.92 11.85 24.28
C LEU A 337 11.13 11.53 23.01
N ARG A 338 10.92 10.24 22.70
CA ARG A 338 10.16 9.82 21.52
C ARG A 338 8.69 10.25 21.62
N LYS A 339 8.08 10.09 22.80
CA LYS A 339 6.71 10.55 23.06
C LYS A 339 6.60 12.07 22.85
N MET A 340 7.57 12.85 23.32
CA MET A 340 7.62 14.30 23.09
C MET A 340 7.75 14.66 21.60
N MET A 341 8.59 13.94 20.84
CA MET A 341 8.70 14.15 19.39
C MET A 341 7.38 13.91 18.66
N PHE A 342 6.64 12.85 19.02
CA PHE A 342 5.30 12.61 18.46
C PHE A 342 4.32 13.75 18.77
N LEU A 343 4.33 14.29 20.00
CA LEU A 343 3.47 15.40 20.37
C LEU A 343 3.82 16.68 19.60
N ILE A 344 5.12 16.94 19.37
CA ILE A 344 5.57 18.05 18.52
C ILE A 344 5.03 17.88 17.10
N GLU A 345 5.12 16.66 16.55
CA GLU A 345 4.60 16.37 15.21
C GLU A 345 3.08 16.53 15.13
N PHE A 346 2.33 16.06 16.11
CA PHE A 346 0.87 16.23 16.16
C PHE A 346 0.48 17.71 16.25
N ALA A 347 1.20 18.49 17.05
CA ALA A 347 0.99 19.93 17.14
C ALA A 347 1.33 20.63 15.82
N TYR A 348 2.43 20.25 15.16
CA TYR A 348 2.80 20.77 13.85
C TYR A 348 1.72 20.49 12.79
N GLN A 349 1.25 19.24 12.71
CA GLN A 349 0.15 18.87 11.82
C GLN A 349 -1.13 19.65 12.13
N ALA A 350 -1.46 19.84 13.42
CA ALA A 350 -2.63 20.64 13.81
C ALA A 350 -2.50 22.12 13.40
N ILE A 351 -1.32 22.72 13.54
CA ILE A 351 -1.06 24.11 13.12
C ILE A 351 -1.20 24.26 11.60
N ILE A 352 -0.67 23.31 10.83
CA ILE A 352 -0.82 23.26 9.37
C ILE A 352 -2.30 23.34 8.96
N PHE A 353 -3.20 22.65 9.66
CA PHE A 353 -4.64 22.68 9.34
C PHE A 353 -5.36 23.96 9.76
N LEU A 354 -4.76 24.76 10.64
CA LEU A 354 -5.32 26.06 11.03
C LEU A 354 -4.98 27.18 10.04
N ASP A 355 -4.03 26.96 9.13
CA ASP A 355 -3.67 27.93 8.09
C ASP A 355 -4.72 27.92 6.96
N PRO A 356 -5.48 29.02 6.74
CA PRO A 356 -6.47 29.10 5.67
C PRO A 356 -5.88 28.93 4.27
N TRP A 357 -4.60 29.28 4.08
CA TRP A 357 -3.90 29.09 2.81
C TRP A 357 -3.59 27.62 2.56
N HIS A 358 -3.36 26.82 3.60
CA HIS A 358 -3.14 25.37 3.47
C HIS A 358 -4.34 24.63 2.85
N ILE A 359 -5.57 25.14 3.04
CA ILE A 359 -6.79 24.57 2.46
C ILE A 359 -6.88 24.84 0.95
N VAL A 360 -6.27 25.94 0.48
CA VAL A 360 -6.41 26.45 -0.90
C VAL A 360 -5.19 26.15 -1.78
N THR A 361 -3.97 26.15 -1.23
CA THR A 361 -2.72 26.13 -2.02
C THR A 361 -1.73 25.03 -1.63
N SER A 362 -2.05 24.20 -0.63
CA SER A 362 -1.03 23.30 -0.09
C SER A 362 -0.68 22.13 -1.00
N PRO A 363 0.61 21.77 -1.08
CA PRO A 363 1.05 20.45 -1.49
C PRO A 363 0.55 19.43 -0.48
N ILE A 364 -0.68 18.92 -0.65
CA ILE A 364 -1.21 17.92 0.27
C ILE A 364 -0.34 16.67 0.15
N THR A 365 0.45 16.44 1.19
CA THR A 365 1.43 15.36 1.27
C THR A 365 0.73 14.00 1.20
N ARG A 366 1.27 13.13 0.35
CA ARG A 366 0.76 11.78 0.12
C ARG A 366 1.31 10.79 1.12
#